data_AF-A0A3D3P279-F1
#
_entry.id   AF-A0A3D3P279-F1
#
_cell.length_a   1.000
_cell.length_b   1.000
_cell.length_c   1.000
_cell.angle_alpha   90.00
_cell.angle_beta   90.00
_cell.angle_gamma   90.00
#
_symmetry.space_group_name_H-M   'P 1'
#
loop_
_entity.id
_entity.type
_entity.pdbx_description
1 polymer ?
#
loop_
_entity_poly.entity_id
_entity_poly.type
_entity_poly.pdbx_seq_one_letter_code
_entity_poly.pdbx_strand_id
1 'polypeptide(L)'
;LEEVLYQIEGADESKRAAVRERRDPEKYFVSIFGTPDVKGAWGWRIEGHHLSLNFTIKDGRLLRATPAFMGSNPGELRQGPLTGLRV
;
A
#
# COMPACT_ATOMS: atom_id res chain seq x y z
N LEU A 1 -13.48 -1.39 -0.93
CA LEU A 1 -13.32 0.07 -0.72
C LEU A 1 -13.07 0.79 -2.05
N GLU A 2 -12.15 0.28 -2.88
CA GLU A 2 -11.77 0.88 -4.17
C GLU A 2 -12.92 1.24 -5.11
N GLU A 3 -13.96 0.41 -5.20
CA GLU A 3 -15.13 0.74 -6.04
C GLU A 3 -15.87 1.98 -5.55
N VAL A 4 -15.99 2.17 -4.24
CA VAL A 4 -16.62 3.36 -3.65
C VAL A 4 -15.75 4.60 -3.89
N LEU A 5 -14.43 4.47 -3.74
CA LEU A 5 -13.47 5.54 -4.02
C LEU A 5 -13.50 5.94 -5.49
N TYR A 6 -13.56 4.98 -6.41
CA TYR A 6 -13.69 5.24 -7.83
C TYR A 6 -14.96 6.05 -8.16
N GLN A 7 -16.10 5.77 -7.49
CA GLN A 7 -17.31 6.57 -7.66
C GLN A 7 -17.14 8.01 -7.12
N ILE A 8 -16.55 8.17 -5.93
CA ILE A 8 -16.41 9.48 -5.27
C ILE A 8 -15.39 10.39 -5.99
N GLU A 9 -14.37 9.80 -6.61
CA GLU A 9 -13.31 10.52 -7.32
C GLU A 9 -13.69 10.95 -8.76
N GLY A 10 -14.95 10.76 -9.16
CA GLY A 10 -15.46 11.12 -10.49
C GLY A 10 -15.25 9.99 -11.49
N ALA A 11 -15.98 8.89 -11.28
CA ALA A 11 -15.93 7.70 -12.12
C ALA A 11 -16.00 8.04 -13.62
N ASP A 12 -15.01 7.53 -14.36
CA ASP A 12 -14.91 7.62 -15.81
C ASP A 12 -14.76 6.20 -16.35
N GLU A 13 -15.80 5.70 -17.03
CA GLU A 13 -15.88 4.31 -17.47
C GLU A 13 -14.76 3.97 -18.47
N SER A 14 -14.35 4.95 -19.29
CA SER A 14 -13.26 4.78 -20.25
C SER A 14 -11.91 4.48 -19.57
N LYS A 15 -11.78 4.84 -18.28
CA LYS A 15 -10.56 4.65 -17.48
C LYS A 15 -10.68 3.52 -16.46
N ARG A 16 -11.85 2.87 -16.32
CA ARG A 16 -12.11 1.90 -15.26
C ARG A 16 -11.04 0.81 -15.18
N ALA A 17 -10.69 0.20 -16.31
CA ALA A 17 -9.69 -0.87 -16.37
C ALA A 17 -8.31 -0.38 -15.90
N ALA A 18 -7.88 0.80 -16.34
CA ALA A 18 -6.60 1.39 -15.93
C ALA A 18 -6.57 1.77 -14.44
N VAL A 19 -7.68 2.27 -13.89
CA VAL A 19 -7.81 2.56 -12.46
C VAL A 19 -7.70 1.28 -11.63
N ARG A 20 -8.41 0.22 -12.03
CA ARG A 20 -8.35 -1.09 -11.36
C ARG A 20 -6.94 -1.70 -11.40
N GLU A 21 -6.26 -1.64 -12.54
CA GLU A 21 -4.89 -2.16 -12.66
C GLU A 21 -3.88 -1.42 -11.76
N ARG A 22 -4.08 -0.10 -11.59
CA ARG A 22 -3.22 0.73 -10.75
C ARG A 22 -3.54 0.57 -9.26
N ARG A 23 -4.80 0.36 -8.91
CA ARG A 23 -5.30 0.26 -7.53
C ARG A 23 -5.79 -1.15 -7.18
N ASP A 24 -5.16 -2.15 -7.76
CA ASP A 24 -5.49 -3.54 -7.49
C ASP A 24 -5.24 -3.84 -6.00
N PRO A 25 -6.27 -4.25 -5.23
CA PRO A 25 -6.14 -4.55 -3.80
C PRO A 25 -5.25 -5.75 -3.49
N GLU A 26 -4.98 -6.60 -4.46
CA GLU A 26 -4.20 -7.84 -4.30
C GLU A 26 -2.76 -7.69 -4.83
N LYS A 27 -2.42 -6.54 -5.42
CA LYS A 27 -1.13 -6.31 -6.05
C LYS A 27 -0.06 -5.93 -5.02
N TYR A 28 0.64 -6.96 -4.57
CA TYR A 28 1.78 -6.87 -3.66
C TYR A 28 3.07 -7.35 -4.31
N PHE A 29 4.18 -6.76 -3.87
CA PHE A 29 5.53 -7.08 -4.30
C PHE A 29 6.39 -7.40 -3.09
N VAL A 30 7.25 -8.40 -3.24
CA VAL A 30 8.32 -8.71 -2.29
C VAL A 30 9.64 -8.39 -2.95
N SER A 31 10.52 -7.66 -2.25
CA SER A 31 11.89 -7.42 -2.70
C SER A 31 12.87 -7.90 -1.63
N ILE A 32 13.95 -8.55 -2.07
CA ILE A 32 15.05 -9.01 -1.22
C ILE A 32 16.29 -8.18 -1.55
N PHE A 33 16.97 -7.72 -0.50
CA PHE A 33 18.19 -6.93 -0.60
C PHE A 33 19.36 -7.68 0.05
N GLY A 34 20.40 -7.92 -0.75
CA GLY A 34 21.50 -8.80 -0.36
C GLY A 34 21.10 -10.28 -0.42
N THR A 35 21.93 -11.13 0.19
CA THR A 35 21.72 -12.57 0.25
C THR A 35 21.19 -12.93 1.64
N PRO A 36 20.01 -13.58 1.76
CA PRO A 36 19.55 -14.09 3.04
C PRO A 36 20.59 -14.99 3.70
N ASP A 37 20.99 -14.63 4.91
CA ASP A 37 22.01 -15.35 5.67
C ASP A 37 21.75 -15.25 7.18
N VAL A 38 22.20 -16.27 7.92
CA VAL A 38 21.99 -16.39 9.37
C VAL A 38 23.04 -15.65 10.21
N LYS A 39 24.19 -15.27 9.61
CA LYS A 39 25.27 -14.49 10.25
C LYS A 39 25.55 -13.16 9.55
N GLY A 40 24.86 -12.89 8.44
CA GLY A 40 25.01 -11.70 7.62
C GLY A 40 23.97 -10.64 7.92
N ALA A 41 24.10 -9.52 7.20
CA ALA A 41 23.08 -8.49 7.14
C ALA A 41 22.38 -8.55 5.78
N TRP A 42 21.06 -8.61 5.80
CA TRP A 42 20.21 -8.59 4.61
C TRP A 42 18.88 -7.94 4.95
N GLY A 43 18.09 -7.63 3.94
CA GLY A 43 16.79 -7.04 4.16
C GLY A 43 15.77 -7.54 3.17
N TRP A 44 14.52 -7.31 3.49
CA TRP A 44 13.42 -7.53 2.57
C TRP A 44 12.30 -6.55 2.88
N ARG A 45 11.44 -6.35 1.91
CA ARG A 45 10.24 -5.53 2.08
C ARG A 45 9.06 -6.17 1.39
N ILE A 46 7.89 -5.84 1.90
CA ILE A 46 6.61 -6.08 1.24
C ILE A 46 5.93 -4.73 1.01
N GLU A 47 5.52 -4.49 -0.23
CA GLU A 47 4.92 -3.24 -0.66
C GLU A 47 3.74 -3.51 -1.59
N GLY A 48 2.79 -2.60 -1.66
CA GLY A 48 1.64 -2.74 -2.53
C GLY A 48 0.51 -1.81 -2.13
N HIS A 49 -0.71 -2.25 -2.39
CA HIS A 49 -1.95 -1.54 -2.12
C HIS A 49 -1.99 -0.92 -0.70
N HIS A 50 -1.61 0.36 -0.61
CA HIS A 50 -1.54 1.16 0.62
C HIS A 50 -0.62 0.63 1.75
N LEU A 51 0.37 -0.20 1.44
CA LEU A 51 1.29 -0.78 2.43
C LEU A 51 2.74 -0.72 1.95
N SER A 52 3.67 -0.33 2.82
CA SER A 52 5.11 -0.55 2.63
C SER A 52 5.76 -0.85 3.98
N LEU A 53 6.31 -2.06 4.13
CA LEU A 53 7.01 -2.50 5.34
C LEU A 53 8.42 -2.94 4.97
N ASN A 54 9.42 -2.40 5.65
CA ASN A 54 10.83 -2.67 5.39
C ASN A 54 11.47 -3.35 6.59
N PHE A 55 12.13 -4.48 6.37
CA PHE A 55 12.79 -5.27 7.40
C PHE A 55 14.27 -5.38 7.11
N THR A 56 15.10 -5.02 8.10
CA THR A 56 16.54 -5.28 8.10
C THR A 56 16.83 -6.37 9.11
N ILE A 57 17.52 -7.41 8.68
CA ILE A 57 17.94 -8.56 9.47
C ILE A 57 19.46 -8.49 9.64
N LYS A 58 19.95 -8.79 10.84
CA LYS A 58 21.37 -8.97 11.12
C LYS A 58 21.55 -10.14 12.08
N ASP A 59 22.48 -11.03 11.78
CA ASP A 59 22.80 -12.20 12.61
C ASP A 59 21.55 -13.06 12.91
N GLY A 60 20.69 -13.24 11.89
CA GLY A 60 19.44 -14.00 12.00
C GLY A 60 18.35 -13.33 12.85
N ARG A 61 18.54 -12.06 13.28
CA ARG A 61 17.61 -11.33 14.14
C ARG A 61 17.10 -10.08 13.44
N LEU A 62 15.86 -9.71 13.72
CA LEU A 62 15.29 -8.44 13.26
C LEU A 62 16.09 -7.28 13.88
N LEU A 63 16.76 -6.50 13.03
CA LEU A 63 17.48 -5.30 13.42
C LEU A 63 16.54 -4.09 13.43
N ARG A 64 15.75 -3.89 12.36
CA ARG A 64 14.80 -2.79 12.19
C ARG A 64 13.61 -3.20 11.33
N ALA A 65 12.44 -2.63 11.63
CA ALA A 65 11.22 -2.75 10.84
C ALA A 65 10.76 -1.37 10.32
N THR A 66 11.72 -0.54 9.92
CA THR A 66 11.51 0.85 9.50
C THR A 66 12.31 1.16 8.24
N PRO A 67 11.80 2.02 7.34
CA PRO A 67 10.52 2.73 7.43
C PRO A 67 9.30 1.80 7.24
N ALA A 68 8.19 2.18 7.86
CA ALA A 68 6.90 1.51 7.72
C ALA A 68 5.84 2.55 7.36
N PHE A 69 4.96 2.21 6.41
CA PHE A 69 3.89 3.05 5.93
C PHE A 69 2.62 2.24 5.76
N MET A 70 1.51 2.80 6.25
CA MET A 70 0.16 2.32 6.02
C MET A 70 -0.67 3.51 5.56
N GLY A 71 -1.09 3.48 4.30
CA GLY A 71 -1.84 4.56 3.66
C GLY A 71 -3.34 4.38 3.83
N SER A 72 -4.05 5.48 3.93
CA SER A 72 -5.48 5.54 3.59
C SER A 72 -5.64 6.18 2.20
N ASN A 73 -6.86 6.24 1.68
CA ASN A 73 -7.23 7.14 0.59
C ASN A 73 -8.17 8.23 1.16
N PRO A 74 -7.60 9.34 1.67
CA PRO A 74 -8.37 10.44 2.24
C PRO A 74 -9.32 11.05 1.22
N GLY A 75 -10.55 11.33 1.61
CA GLY A 75 -11.59 11.77 0.69
C GLY A 75 -12.64 12.65 1.36
N GLU A 76 -13.23 13.54 0.56
CA GLU A 76 -14.40 14.31 0.98
C GLU A 76 -15.67 13.60 0.52
N LEU A 77 -16.59 13.38 1.45
CA LEU A 77 -17.91 12.86 1.12
C LEU A 77 -18.73 13.98 0.46
N ARG A 78 -19.05 13.80 -0.82
CA ARG A 78 -19.81 14.78 -1.62
C ARG A 78 -21.33 14.63 -1.50
N GLN A 79 -21.81 13.51 -0.95
CA GLN A 79 -23.23 13.16 -0.89
C GLN A 79 -23.57 12.37 0.40
N GLY A 80 -24.83 12.42 0.82
CA GLY A 80 -25.36 11.71 2.00
C GLY A 80 -25.29 12.50 3.32
N PRO A 81 -25.67 11.88 4.45
CA PRO A 81 -25.80 12.59 5.74
C PRO A 81 -24.49 13.18 6.29
N LEU A 82 -23.34 12.68 5.84
CA LEU A 82 -22.01 13.14 6.25
C LEU A 82 -21.33 14.03 5.18
N THR A 83 -22.12 14.68 4.31
CA THR A 83 -21.59 15.55 3.25
C THR A 83 -20.67 16.64 3.85
N GLY A 84 -19.49 16.80 3.26
CA GLY A 84 -18.44 17.72 3.73
C GLY A 84 -17.47 17.12 4.77
N LEU A 85 -17.72 15.90 5.25
CA LEU A 85 -16.76 15.18 6.08
C LEU A 85 -15.52 14.82 5.25
N ARG A 86 -14.34 15.08 5.84
CA ARG A 86 -13.02 14.74 5.30
C ARG A 86 -12.32 13.80 6.28
N VAL A 87 -11.78 12.72 5.77
CA VAL A 87 -10.94 11.72 6.46
C VAL A 87 -9.67 11.53 5.68
#